data_AF-A0A8J7QKI3-F1
#
_entry.id   AF-A0A8J7QKI3-F1
#
_cell.length_a   1.000
_cell.length_b   1.000
_cell.length_c   1.000
_cell.angle_alpha   90.00
_cell.angle_beta   90.00
_cell.angle_gamma   90.00
#
_symmetry.space_group_name_H-M   'P 1'
#
loop_
_entity.id
_entity.type
_entity.pdbx_description
1 polymer ?
#
loop_
_entity_poly.entity_id
_entity_poly.type
_entity_poly.pdbx_seq_one_letter_code
_entity_poly.pdbx_strand_id
1 'polypeptide(L)'
;MRSAFVLPEKRMELLHALLRSGYKARMHGCEYFVRKDKFVLTIALNPEWNLARVRRAAWNFSESVEAGRRVEAMIRGIDPGIAIETY
;
A
#
# COMPACT_ATOMS: atom_id res chain seq x y z
N MET A 1 12.38 -3.64 15.13
CA MET A 1 12.97 -3.73 13.78
C MET A 1 12.52 -2.49 13.01
N ARG A 2 13.41 -1.80 12.30
CA ARG A 2 13.05 -0.57 11.58
C ARG A 2 12.55 -0.95 10.18
N SER A 3 11.43 -0.38 9.75
CA SER A 3 10.85 -0.74 8.45
C SER A 3 11.75 -0.40 7.28
N ALA A 4 11.74 -1.23 6.23
CA ALA A 4 12.40 -0.94 4.96
C ALA A 4 11.90 0.38 4.34
N PHE A 5 10.65 0.77 4.63
CA PHE A 5 10.04 1.99 4.09
C PHE A 5 10.54 3.29 4.72
N VAL A 6 11.49 3.26 5.65
CA VAL A 6 12.26 4.46 6.03
C VAL A 6 13.02 5.00 4.81
N LEU A 7 13.48 4.10 3.95
CA LEU A 7 14.19 4.42 2.72
C LEU A 7 13.24 4.94 1.63
N PRO A 8 13.49 6.13 1.05
CA PRO A 8 12.73 6.64 -0.10
C PRO A 8 12.65 5.67 -1.27
N GLU A 9 13.71 4.91 -1.52
CA GLU A 9 13.83 3.97 -2.63
C GLU A 9 12.83 2.83 -2.48
N LYS A 10 12.60 2.36 -1.24
CA LYS A 10 11.62 1.32 -0.94
C LYS A 10 10.18 1.81 -1.08
N ARG A 11 9.94 3.08 -0.80
CA ARG A 11 8.64 3.73 -1.09
C ARG A 11 8.39 3.83 -2.60
N MET A 12 9.40 4.25 -3.36
CA MET A 12 9.34 4.25 -4.82
C MET A 12 9.17 2.85 -5.42
N GLU A 13 9.80 1.84 -4.83
CA GLU A 13 9.65 0.44 -5.24
C GLU A 13 8.18 -0.01 -5.12
N LEU A 14 7.51 0.32 -4.02
CA LEU A 14 6.08 0.05 -3.83
C LEU A 14 5.24 0.80 -4.86
N LEU A 15 5.51 2.09 -5.10
CA LEU A 15 4.81 2.87 -6.12
C LEU A 15 4.91 2.19 -7.49
N HIS A 16 6.12 1.79 -7.90
CA HIS A 16 6.33 1.13 -9.18
C HIS A 16 5.68 -0.26 -9.23
N ALA A 17 5.68 -1.01 -8.13
CA ALA A 17 4.99 -2.30 -8.05
C ALA A 17 3.47 -2.14 -8.25
N LEU A 18 2.87 -1.13 -7.64
CA LEU A 18 1.44 -0.81 -7.84
C LEU A 18 1.15 -0.49 -9.31
N LEU A 19 1.95 0.38 -9.92
CA LEU A 19 1.79 0.79 -11.32
C LEU A 19 1.94 -0.39 -12.30
N ARG A 20 2.98 -1.23 -12.12
CA ARG A 20 3.19 -2.43 -12.95
C ARG A 20 2.09 -3.47 -12.80
N SER A 21 1.39 -3.47 -11.66
CA SER A 21 0.27 -4.39 -11.40
C SER A 21 -1.06 -3.91 -12.00
N GLY A 22 -1.05 -2.84 -12.80
CA GLY A 22 -2.22 -2.29 -13.46
C GLY A 22 -3.04 -1.32 -12.62
N TYR A 23 -2.57 -0.95 -11.42
CA TYR A 23 -3.18 0.14 -10.66
C TYR A 23 -2.70 1.50 -11.18
N LYS A 24 -3.56 2.51 -11.04
CA LYS A 24 -3.13 3.91 -11.09
C LYS A 24 -2.90 4.34 -9.64
N ALA A 25 -1.67 4.68 -9.29
CA ALA A 25 -1.30 5.07 -7.94
C ALA A 25 -0.64 6.45 -7.94
N ARG A 26 -0.93 7.25 -6.91
CA ARG A 26 -0.22 8.51 -6.62
C ARG A 26 0.38 8.42 -5.22
N MET A 27 1.67 8.75 -5.12
CA MET A 27 2.38 8.79 -3.84
C MET A 27 2.49 10.23 -3.34
N HIS A 28 2.33 10.42 -2.03
CA HIS A 28 2.60 11.66 -1.31
C HIS A 28 3.36 11.32 -0.01
N GLY A 29 4.69 11.39 -0.06
CA GLY A 29 5.55 11.00 1.05
C GLY A 29 5.40 9.51 1.41
N CYS A 30 4.70 9.22 2.50
CA CYS A 30 4.41 7.87 2.99
C CYS A 30 2.98 7.39 2.67
N GLU A 31 2.19 8.19 1.97
CA GLU A 31 0.81 7.89 1.63
C GLU A 31 0.66 7.55 0.14
N TYR A 32 -0.24 6.61 -0.17
CA TYR A 32 -0.54 6.19 -1.52
C TYR A 32 -2.05 6.18 -1.73
N PHE A 33 -2.49 6.79 -2.83
CA PHE A 33 -3.87 6.73 -3.29
C PHE A 33 -3.93 5.78 -4.47
N VAL A 34 -4.66 4.68 -4.33
CA VAL A 34 -4.69 3.58 -5.29
C VAL A 34 -6.08 3.49 -5.92
N ARG A 35 -6.11 3.48 -7.25
CA ARG A 35 -7.32 3.26 -8.04
C ARG A 35 -7.07 2.24 -9.14
N LYS A 36 -8.11 1.55 -9.57
CA LYS A 36 -8.14 0.77 -10.81
C LYS A 36 -8.98 1.55 -11.83
N ASP A 37 -10.20 1.10 -12.10
CA ASP A 37 -11.22 1.91 -12.79
C ASP A 37 -11.78 2.95 -11.83
N LYS A 38 -11.93 2.54 -10.58
CA LYS A 38 -12.48 3.31 -9.46
C LYS A 38 -11.46 3.35 -8.31
N PHE A 39 -11.63 4.30 -7.39
CA PHE A 39 -10.76 4.40 -6.22
C PHE A 39 -10.97 3.17 -5.31
N VAL A 40 -9.90 2.50 -4.89
CA VAL A 40 -9.98 1.22 -4.17
C VAL A 40 -9.44 1.28 -2.75
N LEU A 41 -8.32 1.98 -2.52
CA LEU A 41 -7.74 2.07 -1.18
C LEU A 41 -6.75 3.22 -1.04
N THR A 42 -6.48 3.59 0.21
CA THR A 42 -5.27 4.32 0.58
C THR A 42 -4.32 3.44 1.38
N ILE A 43 -3.02 3.65 1.19
CA ILE A 43 -1.96 3.08 2.03
C ILE A 43 -1.31 4.23 2.79
N ALA A 44 -1.18 4.11 4.10
CA ALA A 44 -0.39 5.01 4.93
C ALA A 44 0.73 4.22 5.61
N LEU A 45 1.98 4.49 5.21
CA LEU A 45 3.15 3.88 5.83
C LEU A 45 3.54 4.69 7.06
N ASN A 46 3.79 4.01 8.17
CA ASN A 46 4.38 4.56 9.38
C ASN A 46 5.68 3.82 9.69
N PRO A 47 6.79 4.17 9.01
CA PRO A 47 8.04 3.40 9.09
C PRO A 47 8.65 3.33 10.50
N GLU A 48 8.44 4.36 11.32
CA GLU A 48 8.91 4.44 12.71
C GLU A 48 8.23 3.42 13.63
N TRP A 49 7.00 2.99 13.31
CA TRP A 49 6.28 1.93 14.02
C TRP A 49 6.28 0.59 13.31
N ASN A 50 7.03 0.47 12.20
CA ASN A 50 7.03 -0.72 11.37
C ASN A 50 5.61 -1.18 10.98
N LEU A 51 4.78 -0.20 10.58
CA LEU A 51 3.34 -0.39 10.38
C LEU A 51 2.91 0.20 9.03
N ALA A 52 2.10 -0.55 8.28
CA ALA A 52 1.32 -0.06 7.15
C ALA A 52 -0.17 -0.12 7.47
N ARG A 53 -0.87 0.98 7.21
CA ARG A 53 -2.32 1.08 7.32
C ARG A 53 -2.94 1.06 5.94
N VAL A 54 -3.81 0.08 5.68
CA VAL A 54 -4.52 -0.08 4.41
C VAL A 54 -6.00 0.22 4.65
N ARG A 55 -6.45 1.38 4.18
CA ARG A 55 -7.87 1.77 4.27
C ARG A 55 -8.57 1.42 2.97
N ARG A 56 -9.55 0.52 3.04
CA ARG A 56 -10.31 0.07 1.87
C ARG A 56 -11.48 1.01 1.61
N ALA A 57 -11.81 1.24 0.34
CA ALA A 57 -12.99 2.01 0.00
C ALA A 57 -14.26 1.17 0.23
N ALA A 58 -15.18 1.69 1.04
CA ALA A 58 -16.40 0.99 1.44
C ALA A 58 -17.42 0.85 0.29
N TRP A 59 -17.44 1.80 -0.63
CA TRP A 59 -18.46 1.92 -1.67
C TRP A 59 -18.25 0.97 -2.88
N ASN A 60 -17.06 0.37 -3.02
CA ASN A 60 -16.72 -0.67 -3.99
C ASN A 60 -16.06 -1.86 -3.29
N PHE A 61 -16.70 -2.33 -2.22
CA PHE A 61 -16.16 -3.31 -1.28
C PHE A 61 -15.46 -4.51 -1.93
N SER A 62 -16.08 -5.17 -2.92
CA SER A 62 -15.50 -6.35 -3.57
C SER A 62 -14.16 -6.05 -4.24
N GLU A 63 -14.10 -4.98 -5.05
CA GLU A 63 -12.88 -4.55 -5.74
C GLU A 63 -11.81 -4.09 -4.73
N SER A 64 -12.22 -3.37 -3.69
CA SER A 64 -11.33 -2.85 -2.64
C SER A 64 -10.74 -3.95 -1.76
N VAL A 65 -11.49 -5.02 -1.49
CA VAL A 65 -11.00 -6.20 -0.76
C VAL A 65 -9.97 -6.96 -1.60
N GLU A 66 -10.25 -7.19 -2.89
CA GLU A 66 -9.29 -7.84 -3.78
C GLU A 66 -8.01 -7.01 -3.91
N ALA A 67 -8.16 -5.70 -4.13
CA ALA A 67 -7.04 -4.78 -4.21
C ALA A 67 -6.24 -4.77 -2.90
N GLY A 68 -6.92 -4.75 -1.75
CA GLY A 68 -6.30 -4.83 -0.43
C GLY A 68 -5.39 -6.04 -0.30
N ARG A 69 -5.88 -7.25 -0.57
CA ARG A 69 -5.09 -8.49 -0.49
C ARG A 69 -3.83 -8.44 -1.38
N ARG A 70 -3.96 -7.93 -2.61
CA ARG A 70 -2.82 -7.80 -3.54
C ARG A 70 -1.79 -6.79 -3.05
N VAL A 71 -2.25 -5.64 -2.55
CA VAL A 71 -1.39 -4.58 -2.01
C VAL A 71 -0.67 -5.05 -0.75
N GLU A 72 -1.36 -5.75 0.16
CA GLU A 72 -0.75 -6.34 1.35
C GLU A 72 0.39 -7.29 1.00
N ALA A 73 0.21 -8.12 -0.03
CA ALA A 73 1.26 -9.01 -0.53
C ALA A 73 2.46 -8.23 -1.10
N MET A 74 2.23 -7.13 -1.84
CA MET A 74 3.32 -6.28 -2.35
C MET A 74 4.10 -5.60 -1.23
N ILE A 75 3.40 -5.08 -0.21
CA ILE A 75 4.02 -4.46 0.96
C ILE A 75 4.92 -5.47 1.68
N ARG A 76 4.42 -6.69 1.92
CA ARG A 76 5.20 -7.78 2.55
C ARG A 76 6.34 -8.29 1.67
N GLY A 77 6.23 -8.19 0.35
CA GLY A 77 7.32 -8.53 -0.57
C GLY A 77 8.53 -7.59 -0.43
N ILE A 78 8.29 -6.33 -0.05
CA ILE A 78 9.35 -5.34 0.17
C ILE A 78 9.86 -5.38 1.61
N ASP A 79 8.94 -5.49 2.57
CA ASP A 79 9.25 -5.57 4.00
C ASP A 79 8.48 -6.74 4.64
N PRO A 80 9.09 -7.93 4.72
CA PRO A 80 8.42 -9.10 5.30
C PRO A 80 8.06 -8.95 6.78
N GLY A 81 8.74 -8.06 7.50
CA GLY A 81 8.57 -7.85 8.93
C GLY A 81 7.52 -6.79 9.29
N ILE A 82 6.93 -6.11 8.32
CA ILE A 82 6.00 -5.00 8.58
C ILE A 82 4.63 -5.49 9.09
N ALA A 83 4.12 -4.83 10.12
CA ALA A 83 2.74 -5.01 10.56
C ALA A 83 1.78 -4.36 9.57
N ILE A 84 0.64 -5.00 9.30
CA ILE A 84 -0.39 -4.43 8.43
C ILE A 84 -1.73 -4.37 9.18
N GLU A 85 -2.27 -3.17 9.30
CA GLU A 85 -3.61 -2.90 9.82
C GLU A 85 -4.55 -2.56 8.66
N THR A 86 -5.71 -3.19 8.63
CA THR A 86 -6.77 -2.86 7.66
C THR A 86 -7.99 -2.33 8.39
N TYR A 87 -8.56 -1.23 7.92
CA TYR A 87 -9.81 -0.64 8.42
C TYR A 87 -10.63 0.05 7.32
#